data_AF-A0A1M6NKT4-F1
#
_entry.id   AF-A0A1M6NKT4-F1
#
_cell.length_a   1.000
_cell.length_b   1.000
_cell.length_c   1.000
_cell.angle_alpha   90.00
_cell.angle_beta   90.00
_cell.angle_gamma   90.00
#
_symmetry.space_group_name_H-M   'P 1'
#
loop_
_entity.id
_entity.type
_entity.pdbx_description
1 polymer ?
#
loop_
_entity_poly.entity_id
_entity_poly.type
_entity_poly.pdbx_seq_one_letter_code
_entity_poly.pdbx_strand_id
1 'polypeptide(L)'
;MNEIEIVENWLSSFARNIPNDVLDNHVLGDCNFLWHIFTWGKVACLAGDEARAAFDKQKYKSAIMFCNGYSRNGVPQIDKLDLIEKIDASKLEETDDVYVVDRNFRWTYVHTHEEQCGPYFCEKEIE
;
A
#
# COMPACT_ATOMS: atom_id res chain seq x y z
N MET A 1 -15.14 -9.48 1.56
CA MET A 1 -13.86 -9.11 2.18
C MET A 1 -14.16 -7.98 3.13
N ASN A 2 -13.91 -8.18 4.41
CA ASN A 2 -13.94 -7.10 5.40
C ASN A 2 -12.59 -6.36 5.41
N GLU A 3 -12.51 -5.24 6.12
CA GLU A 3 -11.33 -4.37 6.17
C GLU A 3 -10.06 -5.12 6.64
N ILE A 4 -10.20 -5.98 7.66
CA ILE A 4 -9.10 -6.78 8.22
C ILE A 4 -8.56 -7.75 7.15
N GLU A 5 -9.43 -8.49 6.47
CA GLU A 5 -9.04 -9.42 5.42
C GLU A 5 -8.31 -8.72 4.27
N ILE A 6 -8.70 -7.49 3.92
CA ILE A 6 -8.01 -6.73 2.86
C ILE A 6 -6.58 -6.41 3.27
N VAL A 7 -6.39 -5.93 4.50
CA VAL A 7 -5.06 -5.56 4.97
C VAL A 7 -4.16 -6.79 5.17
N GLU A 8 -4.69 -7.89 5.71
CA GLU A 8 -3.94 -9.15 5.85
C GLU A 8 -3.52 -9.71 4.48
N ASN A 9 -4.41 -9.66 3.48
CA ASN A 9 -4.08 -10.08 2.11
C ASN A 9 -3.05 -9.15 1.44
N TRP A 10 -3.12 -7.85 1.74
CA TRP A 10 -2.14 -6.88 1.26
C TRP A 10 -0.76 -7.15 1.87
N LEU A 11 -0.66 -7.29 3.19
CA LEU A 11 0.58 -7.63 3.89
C LEU A 11 1.15 -8.97 3.39
N SER A 12 0.35 -10.02 3.31
CA SER A 12 0.83 -11.32 2.82
C SER A 12 1.27 -11.31 1.35
N SER A 13 0.81 -10.34 0.55
CA SER A 13 1.19 -10.20 -0.86
C SER A 13 2.45 -9.37 -1.06
N PHE A 14 2.59 -8.25 -0.34
CA PHE A 14 3.67 -7.28 -0.56
C PHE A 14 4.76 -7.29 0.52
N ALA A 15 4.48 -7.87 1.69
CA ALA A 15 5.42 -7.98 2.80
C ALA A 15 5.96 -9.41 3.03
N ARG A 16 5.68 -10.36 2.14
CA ARG A 16 6.03 -11.79 2.31
C ARG A 16 7.52 -12.05 2.56
N ASN A 17 8.39 -11.26 1.93
CA ASN A 17 9.84 -11.44 2.02
C ASN A 17 10.49 -10.54 3.09
N ILE A 18 9.68 -9.81 3.85
CA ILE A 18 10.17 -8.92 4.90
C ILE A 18 10.41 -9.74 6.17
N PRO A 19 11.58 -9.60 6.81
CA PRO A 19 11.84 -10.22 8.10
C PRO A 19 10.79 -9.85 9.16
N ASN A 20 10.35 -10.84 9.95
CA ASN A 20 9.30 -10.64 10.97
C ASN A 20 9.68 -9.56 11.99
N ASP A 21 10.97 -9.42 12.33
CA ASP A 21 11.45 -8.36 13.23
C ASP A 21 11.22 -6.96 12.65
N VAL A 22 11.33 -6.80 11.33
CA VAL A 22 11.01 -5.52 10.66
C VAL A 22 9.51 -5.28 10.66
N LEU A 23 8.70 -6.32 10.39
CA LEU A 23 7.25 -6.21 10.43
C LEU A 23 6.74 -5.84 11.82
N ASP A 24 7.17 -6.55 12.86
CA ASP A 24 6.70 -6.34 14.22
C ASP A 24 7.11 -4.98 14.78
N ASN A 25 8.34 -4.51 14.50
CA ASN A 25 8.84 -3.26 15.06
C ASN A 25 8.47 -2.02 14.26
N HIS A 26 8.39 -2.12 12.93
CA HIS A 26 8.27 -0.95 12.05
C HIS A 26 6.94 -0.87 11.31
N VAL A 27 6.14 -1.94 11.24
CA VAL A 27 4.88 -1.94 10.48
C VAL A 27 3.69 -2.20 11.39
N LEU A 28 3.78 -3.21 12.26
CA LEU A 28 2.74 -3.62 13.20
C LEU A 28 2.91 -3.02 14.59
N GLY A 29 4.06 -2.38 14.87
CA GLY A 29 4.25 -1.62 16.11
C GLY A 29 3.23 -0.49 16.26
N ASP A 30 2.98 -0.07 17.51
CA ASP A 30 2.03 0.99 17.80
C ASP A 30 2.39 2.30 17.10
N CYS A 31 1.38 2.95 16.48
CA CYS A 31 1.52 4.20 15.73
C CYS A 31 2.40 4.11 14.48
N ASN A 32 2.57 2.91 13.90
CA ASN A 32 3.20 2.71 12.60
C ASN A 32 2.17 2.64 11.46
N PHE A 33 2.66 2.86 10.24
CA PHE A 33 1.88 2.80 9.00
C PHE A 33 2.27 1.60 8.15
N LEU A 34 1.31 1.06 7.39
CA LEU A 34 1.53 -0.09 6.52
C LEU A 34 2.57 0.20 5.44
N TRP A 35 2.64 1.44 4.94
CA TRP A 35 3.61 1.87 3.93
C TRP A 35 5.07 1.80 4.40
N HIS A 36 5.33 1.62 5.70
CA HIS A 36 6.68 1.37 6.23
C HIS A 36 7.36 0.12 5.65
N ILE A 37 6.59 -0.81 5.06
CA ILE A 37 7.17 -1.94 4.33
C ILE A 37 8.08 -1.50 3.17
N PHE A 38 7.82 -0.33 2.56
CA PHE A 38 8.58 0.18 1.43
C PHE A 38 9.81 0.98 1.87
N THR A 39 9.78 1.59 3.05
CA THR A 39 10.93 2.32 3.61
C THR A 39 11.92 1.41 4.33
N TRP A 40 11.43 0.51 5.18
CA TRP A 40 12.27 -0.35 6.02
C TRP A 40 12.41 -1.78 5.48
N GLY A 41 11.37 -2.30 4.84
CA GLY A 41 11.31 -3.69 4.38
C GLY A 41 12.15 -4.00 3.15
N LYS A 42 12.74 -2.98 2.50
CA LYS A 42 13.53 -3.10 1.26
C LYS A 42 12.82 -3.91 0.17
N VAL A 43 11.49 -3.79 0.11
CA VAL A 43 10.70 -4.39 -0.96
C VAL A 43 11.10 -3.73 -2.28
N ALA A 44 11.31 -4.55 -3.32
CA ALA A 44 11.58 -4.03 -4.66
C ALA A 44 10.34 -3.26 -5.15
N CYS A 45 10.41 -1.94 -5.14
CA CYS A 45 9.34 -1.06 -5.54
C CYS A 45 9.90 0.18 -6.23
N LEU A 46 9.07 0.82 -7.04
CA LEU A 46 9.33 2.14 -7.59
C LEU A 46 8.88 3.19 -6.57
N ALA A 47 9.52 4.36 -6.60
CA ALA A 47 9.18 5.48 -5.72
C ALA A 47 9.07 6.80 -6.50
N GLY A 48 8.36 7.78 -5.93
CA GLY A 48 8.24 9.12 -6.50
C GLY A 48 7.58 9.13 -7.87
N ASP A 49 8.15 9.88 -8.81
CA ASP A 49 7.59 10.05 -10.16
C ASP A 49 7.55 8.75 -10.97
N GLU A 50 8.48 7.82 -10.71
CA GLU A 50 8.48 6.49 -11.34
C GLU A 50 7.28 5.67 -10.89
N ALA A 51 6.92 5.75 -9.60
CA ALA A 51 5.73 5.10 -9.05
C ALA A 51 4.45 5.70 -9.64
N ARG A 52 4.36 7.03 -9.72
CA ARG A 52 3.23 7.73 -10.35
C ARG A 52 3.04 7.28 -11.80
N ALA A 53 4.12 7.32 -12.58
CA ALA A 53 4.09 6.94 -13.99
C ALA A 53 3.74 5.46 -14.20
N ALA A 54 4.20 4.56 -13.32
CA ALA A 54 3.86 3.15 -13.38
C ALA A 54 2.38 2.90 -13.06
N PHE A 55 1.84 3.55 -12.04
CA PHE A 55 0.43 3.47 -11.68
C PHE A 55 -0.50 4.03 -12.77
N ASP A 56 -0.15 5.17 -13.35
CA ASP A 56 -0.93 5.78 -14.44
C ASP A 56 -0.99 4.88 -15.68
N LYS A 57 0.11 4.20 -15.99
CA LYS A 57 0.18 3.21 -17.08
C LYS A 57 -0.62 1.94 -16.81
N GLN A 58 -0.97 1.66 -15.55
CA GLN A 58 -1.60 0.40 -15.19
C GLN A 58 -3.02 0.30 -15.75
N LYS A 59 -3.31 -0.81 -16.42
CA LYS A 59 -4.62 -1.06 -17.05
C LYS A 59 -5.47 -1.94 -16.15
N TYR A 60 -6.43 -1.32 -15.46
CA TYR A 60 -7.40 -2.02 -14.64
C TYR A 60 -8.80 -1.40 -14.80
N LYS A 61 -9.84 -2.21 -14.64
CA LYS A 61 -11.24 -1.72 -14.68
C LYS A 61 -11.71 -1.26 -13.31
N SER A 62 -11.33 -2.01 -12.28
CA SER A 62 -11.61 -1.66 -10.89
C SER A 62 -10.48 -2.11 -9.98
N ALA A 63 -10.26 -1.34 -8.92
CA ALA A 63 -9.28 -1.59 -7.87
C ALA A 63 -9.92 -1.37 -6.50
N ILE A 64 -9.27 -1.90 -5.47
CA ILE A 64 -9.65 -1.66 -4.08
C ILE A 64 -8.84 -0.46 -3.62
N MET A 65 -9.51 0.50 -2.98
CA MET A 65 -8.88 1.67 -2.38
C MET A 65 -9.14 1.65 -0.88
N PHE A 66 -8.12 1.92 -0.07
CA PHE A 66 -8.30 2.17 1.35
C PHE A 66 -7.43 3.32 1.83
N CYS A 67 -7.86 3.98 2.90
CA CYS A 67 -7.19 5.14 3.49
C CYS A 67 -6.67 4.81 4.88
N ASN A 68 -5.56 5.46 5.26
CA ASN A 68 -4.95 5.41 6.59
C ASN A 68 -4.71 3.98 7.06
N GLY A 69 -3.83 3.26 6.36
CA GLY A 69 -3.33 1.97 6.83
C GLY A 69 -2.37 2.14 8.00
N TYR A 70 -2.84 1.91 9.24
CA TYR A 70 -2.03 1.98 10.46
C TYR A 70 -2.19 0.74 11.34
N SER A 71 -1.26 0.55 12.28
CA SER A 71 -1.36 -0.49 13.30
C SER A 71 -1.67 0.10 14.67
N ARG A 72 -2.56 -0.58 15.41
CA ARG A 72 -2.90 -0.26 16.80
C ARG A 72 -2.97 -1.54 17.63
N ASN A 73 -2.16 -1.64 18.67
CA ASN A 73 -1.97 -2.83 19.49
C ASN A 73 -1.62 -4.08 18.68
N GLY A 74 -0.80 -3.95 17.63
CA GLY A 74 -0.46 -5.06 16.73
C GLY A 74 -1.56 -5.48 15.76
N VAL A 75 -2.67 -4.74 15.72
CA VAL A 75 -3.79 -5.01 14.81
C VAL A 75 -3.79 -3.94 13.70
N PRO A 76 -3.67 -4.33 12.43
CA PRO A 76 -3.77 -3.39 11.32
C PRO A 76 -5.22 -2.90 11.14
N GLN A 77 -5.38 -1.61 10.86
CA GLN A 77 -6.66 -0.93 10.68
C GLN A 77 -6.61 0.01 9.46
N ILE A 78 -7.78 0.27 8.90
CA ILE A 78 -8.01 1.24 7.83
C ILE A 78 -9.26 2.05 8.15
N ASP A 79 -9.30 3.30 7.73
CA ASP A 79 -10.42 4.19 8.03
C ASP A 79 -11.54 4.08 7.00
N LYS A 80 -11.19 3.73 5.75
CA LYS A 80 -12.13 3.63 4.62
C LYS A 80 -11.72 2.51 3.69
N LEU A 81 -12.72 1.87 3.10
CA LEU A 81 -12.57 0.84 2.08
C LEU A 81 -13.58 1.07 0.95
N ASP A 82 -13.08 1.31 -0.25
CA ASP A 82 -13.89 1.59 -1.43
C ASP A 82 -13.45 0.73 -2.63
N LEU A 83 -14.37 0.52 -3.56
CA LEU A 83 -14.08 -0.02 -4.89
C LEU A 83 -14.11 1.14 -5.88
N ILE A 84 -12.97 1.39 -6.50
CA ILE A 84 -12.80 2.50 -7.44
C ILE A 84 -12.64 1.98 -8.86
N GLU A 85 -13.01 2.81 -9.83
CA GLU A 85 -12.63 2.62 -11.23
C GLU A 85 -11.20 3.13 -11.48
N LYS A 86 -10.75 3.09 -12.74
CA LYS A 86 -9.43 3.62 -13.12
C LYS A 86 -9.33 5.10 -12.74
N ILE A 87 -8.30 5.40 -11.96
CA ILE A 87 -7.88 6.76 -11.61
C ILE A 87 -6.39 6.91 -11.91
N ASP A 88 -5.95 8.16 -11.93
CA ASP A 88 -4.55 8.54 -12.11
C ASP A 88 -4.00 9.09 -10.79
N ALA A 89 -2.68 9.04 -10.63
CA ALA A 89 -1.97 9.43 -9.41
C ALA A 89 -2.30 10.87 -8.99
N SER A 90 -2.51 11.77 -9.95
CA SER A 90 -2.85 13.18 -9.71
C SER A 90 -4.15 13.37 -8.91
N LYS A 91 -5.08 12.41 -8.95
CA LYS A 91 -6.32 12.46 -8.15
C LYS A 91 -6.10 12.18 -6.66
N LEU A 92 -4.91 11.71 -6.29
CA LEU A 92 -4.58 11.27 -4.94
C LEU A 92 -3.63 12.25 -4.22
N GLU A 93 -3.13 13.29 -4.90
CA GLU A 93 -2.10 14.19 -4.35
C GLU A 93 -2.58 15.09 -3.19
N GLU A 94 -3.89 15.26 -3.01
CA GLU A 94 -4.48 16.05 -1.92
C GLU A 94 -5.06 15.19 -0.78
N THR A 95 -4.75 13.89 -0.76
CA THR A 95 -5.34 12.94 0.19
C THR A 95 -4.36 12.51 1.27
N ASP A 96 -4.89 11.98 2.38
CA ASP A 96 -4.09 11.30 3.41
C ASP A 96 -3.40 10.05 2.82
N ASP A 97 -2.89 9.15 3.67
CA ASP A 97 -2.28 7.91 3.18
C ASP A 97 -3.30 7.04 2.43
N VAL A 98 -3.13 6.88 1.12
CA VAL A 98 -4.05 6.13 0.26
C VAL A 98 -3.35 4.94 -0.39
N TYR A 99 -4.01 3.80 -0.33
CA TYR A 99 -3.55 2.56 -0.92
C TYR A 99 -4.53 2.15 -2.01
N VAL A 100 -4.04 2.02 -3.22
CA VAL A 100 -4.79 1.44 -4.35
C VAL A 100 -4.18 0.08 -4.66
N VAL A 101 -5.00 -0.96 -4.67
CA VAL A 101 -4.54 -2.33 -4.88
C VAL A 101 -5.40 -3.06 -5.89
N ASP A 102 -4.76 -3.85 -6.74
CA ASP A 102 -5.45 -4.77 -7.65
C ASP A 102 -6.32 -5.75 -6.86
N ARG A 103 -7.49 -6.11 -7.40
CA ARG A 103 -8.40 -7.06 -6.74
C ARG A 103 -7.79 -8.44 -6.49
N ASN A 104 -6.77 -8.81 -7.28
CA ASN A 104 -6.02 -10.05 -7.12
C ASN A 104 -4.65 -9.83 -6.47
N PHE A 105 -4.41 -8.65 -5.87
CA PHE A 105 -3.17 -8.29 -5.18
C PHE A 105 -1.91 -8.47 -6.05
N ARG A 106 -2.03 -8.20 -7.36
CA ARG A 106 -0.93 -8.26 -8.32
C ARG A 106 -0.02 -7.04 -8.28
N TRP A 107 -0.57 -5.89 -7.89
CA TRP A 107 0.16 -4.64 -7.73
C TRP A 107 -0.52 -3.78 -6.69
N THR A 108 0.25 -2.88 -6.09
CA THR A 108 -0.25 -1.83 -5.20
C THR A 108 0.45 -0.52 -5.50
N TYR A 109 -0.32 0.57 -5.49
CA TYR A 109 0.16 1.93 -5.45
C TYR A 109 -0.17 2.50 -4.07
N VAL A 110 0.80 3.18 -3.47
CA VAL A 110 0.64 3.79 -2.15
C VAL A 110 1.05 5.24 -2.22
N HIS A 111 0.08 6.13 -2.03
CA HIS A 111 0.32 7.54 -1.81
C HIS A 111 0.47 7.78 -0.31
N THR A 112 1.52 8.49 0.07
CA THR A 112 1.77 8.90 1.45
C THR A 112 1.53 10.40 1.57
N HIS A 113 0.93 10.84 2.66
CA HIS A 113 0.78 12.25 2.96
C HIS A 113 2.15 12.95 3.14
N GLU A 114 3.17 12.17 3.54
CA GLU A 114 4.56 12.62 3.61
C GLU A 114 5.18 12.60 2.22
N GLU A 115 5.36 13.77 1.60
CA GLU A 115 5.97 13.91 0.27
C GLU A 115 7.37 13.27 0.16
N GLN A 116 8.09 13.17 1.27
CA GLN A 116 9.44 12.59 1.33
C GLN A 116 9.44 11.06 1.38
N CYS A 117 8.28 10.46 1.65
CA CYS A 117 8.13 9.03 1.95
C CYS A 117 7.21 8.33 0.95
N GLY A 118 7.22 8.73 -0.33
CA GLY A 118 6.41 8.11 -1.37
C GLY A 118 6.17 9.07 -2.55
N PRO A 119 5.21 8.77 -3.43
CA PRO A 119 4.42 7.53 -3.48
C PRO A 119 5.27 6.30 -3.85
N TYR A 120 4.74 5.11 -3.59
CA TYR A 120 5.33 3.83 -3.97
C TYR A 120 4.47 3.06 -4.96
N PHE A 121 5.11 2.28 -5.82
CA PHE A 121 4.44 1.31 -6.66
C PHE A 121 5.19 -0.02 -6.60
N CYS A 122 4.48 -1.07 -6.23
CA CYS A 122 5.01 -2.42 -6.14
C CYS A 122 4.17 -3.36 -6.97
N GLU A 123 4.81 -4.12 -7.85
CA GLU A 123 4.20 -5.28 -8.48
C GLU A 123 4.63 -6.52 -7.73
N LYS A 124 3.71 -7.45 -7.53
CA LYS A 124 4.04 -8.74 -6.95
C LYS A 124 4.92 -9.49 -7.94
N GLU A 125 6.12 -9.90 -7.51
CA GLU A 125 6.94 -10.81 -8.31
C GLU A 125 6.14 -12.10 -8.54
N ILE A 126 5.87 -12.39 -9.82
CA ILE A 126 5.29 -13.65 -10.22
C ILE A 126 6.46 -14.62 -10.34
N GLU A 127 6.66 -15.47 -9.32
CA GLU A 127 7.45 -16.71 -9.47
C GLU A 127 6.74 -17.68 -10.42
#